data_AF-A0A952P4N8-F1
#
_entry.id   AF-A0A952P4N8-F1
#
_cell.length_a   1.000
_cell.length_b   1.000
_cell.length_c   1.000
_cell.angle_alpha   90.00
_cell.angle_beta   90.00
_cell.angle_gamma   90.00
#
_symmetry.space_group_name_H-M   'P 1'
#
loop_
_entity.id
_entity.type
_entity.pdbx_description
1 polymer ?
#
loop_
_entity_poly.entity_id
_entity_poly.type
_entity_poly.pdbx_seq_one_letter_code
_entity_poly.pdbx_strand_id
1 'polypeptide(L)'
;MLASAGVLSCTPKVGEQAPPPKQQEFSGTACLTEATDYIELFLKGEARDHQVAAAWGCMSTALQAFEKYVRGSSKDSYTAQEISSFIENEFIARQPDGSIHAVPPSLQAEIMKLKKIVAGGNADVITRSEIRSLITKFGHFKDISVRLNPYMKVLVKKWKPDLTREVSTSADVEHFENANRVLQEAALELGAIFEANQSSYRLDDIGVFLRELSGYLGRDWDLTTVVNRFLPLAKKLKKSLTGGREDEILSTEWRLVIVTTLRTYVQYLRYHYFVELPPNVGREQRLTSISRIVEESFSIIETLVREKTDGAVSRQEIDEIASVLTSAWPDFKFSKVMLDEIMKIKKLLFGGATDRIAASDFELARLKVSRIRDLIDILAPYAGIYSGDWAGGKNGGTEASRAEFDKAGAALDRAAQEFGGLLEVGDKDAFDLKGIVVLVKELSRLYPPEGGKGIARTLEKYFPLLQSLKNMVYGDKDALVRKAQWP
;
A
#
# COMPACT_ATOMS: atom_id res chain seq x y z
N MET A 1 -1.76 -86.77 -6.90
CA MET A 1 -0.76 -86.79 -5.82
C MET A 1 0.33 -85.78 -6.15
N LEU A 2 0.48 -84.78 -5.28
CA LEU A 2 1.62 -83.89 -5.02
C LEU A 2 2.39 -83.28 -6.21
N ALA A 3 2.04 -82.03 -6.51
CA ALA A 3 2.89 -81.06 -7.19
C ALA A 3 3.92 -80.47 -6.20
N SER A 4 5.20 -80.47 -6.60
CA SER A 4 6.30 -79.77 -5.90
C SER A 4 6.87 -78.74 -6.88
N ALA A 5 6.57 -77.47 -6.64
CA ALA A 5 7.11 -76.34 -7.40
C ALA A 5 8.47 -75.93 -6.81
N GLY A 6 9.48 -75.85 -7.67
CA GLY A 6 10.85 -75.51 -7.30
C GLY A 6 11.03 -74.05 -6.93
N VAL A 7 11.63 -73.82 -5.77
CA VAL A 7 12.22 -72.55 -5.37
C VAL A 7 13.61 -72.46 -6.03
N LEU A 8 13.75 -71.63 -7.06
CA LEU A 8 15.06 -71.21 -7.55
C LEU A 8 15.56 -70.07 -6.65
N SER A 9 16.52 -70.40 -5.80
CA SER A 9 17.23 -69.47 -4.93
C SER A 9 18.18 -68.59 -5.74
N CYS A 10 17.94 -67.28 -5.72
CA CYS A 10 18.95 -66.29 -6.10
C CYS A 10 19.97 -66.17 -4.97
N THR A 11 21.07 -66.91 -5.05
CA THR A 11 22.23 -66.71 -4.18
C THR A 11 23.08 -65.56 -4.78
N PRO A 12 23.25 -64.43 -4.09
CA PRO A 12 24.16 -63.39 -4.55
C PRO A 12 25.59 -63.94 -4.52
N LYS A 13 26.33 -63.77 -5.62
CA LYS A 13 27.74 -64.15 -5.70
C LYS A 13 28.53 -63.30 -4.71
N VAL A 14 29.04 -63.95 -3.67
CA VAL A 14 29.96 -63.34 -2.70
C VAL A 14 31.26 -62.99 -3.43
N GLY A 15 31.54 -61.70 -3.62
CA GLY A 15 32.78 -61.21 -4.21
C GLY A 15 32.64 -60.13 -5.29
N GLU A 16 31.42 -59.83 -5.77
CA GLU A 16 31.21 -58.67 -6.65
C GLU A 16 31.23 -57.38 -5.82
N GLN A 17 32.10 -56.44 -6.18
CA GLN A 17 32.05 -55.07 -5.63
C GLN A 17 30.64 -54.52 -5.88
N ALA A 18 30.02 -53.99 -4.82
CA ALA A 18 28.72 -53.35 -4.95
C ALA A 18 28.79 -52.35 -6.12
N PRO A 19 27.86 -52.40 -7.08
CA PRO A 19 27.86 -51.46 -8.18
C PRO A 19 27.93 -50.04 -7.58
N PRO A 20 28.82 -49.17 -8.09
CA PRO A 20 28.94 -47.82 -7.57
C PRO A 20 27.53 -47.20 -7.56
N PRO A 21 27.14 -46.48 -6.48
CA PRO A 21 25.81 -45.93 -6.37
C PRO A 21 25.55 -45.14 -7.65
N LYS A 22 24.59 -45.60 -8.45
CA LYS A 22 24.15 -44.85 -9.64
C LYS A 22 23.66 -43.52 -9.12
N GLN A 23 24.42 -42.46 -9.34
CA GLN A 23 23.94 -41.10 -9.16
C GLN A 23 22.74 -40.98 -10.09
N GLN A 24 21.56 -40.90 -9.49
CA GLN A 24 20.33 -40.75 -10.24
C GLN A 24 20.35 -39.32 -10.78
N GLU A 25 20.67 -39.16 -12.06
CA GLU A 25 20.60 -37.85 -12.70
C GLU A 25 19.17 -37.33 -12.64
N PHE A 26 18.96 -36.24 -11.90
CA PHE A 26 17.69 -35.55 -11.88
C PHE A 26 17.55 -34.77 -13.20
N SER A 27 16.49 -35.05 -13.96
CA SER A 27 16.14 -34.24 -15.13
C SER A 27 15.74 -32.84 -14.64
N GLY A 28 16.63 -31.85 -14.79
CA GLY A 28 16.40 -30.48 -14.34
C GLY A 28 17.50 -29.88 -13.45
N THR A 29 18.71 -30.44 -13.45
CA THR A 29 19.87 -29.83 -12.79
C THR A 29 20.00 -28.37 -13.20
N ALA A 30 20.14 -27.48 -12.21
CA ALA A 30 20.20 -26.02 -12.35
C ALA A 30 18.89 -25.24 -12.66
N CYS A 31 17.70 -25.85 -12.67
CA CYS A 31 16.49 -25.08 -13.00
C CYS A 31 16.19 -23.92 -12.02
N LEU A 32 16.64 -23.99 -10.76
CA LEU A 32 16.38 -22.92 -9.80
C LEU A 32 17.22 -21.67 -10.08
N THR A 33 18.41 -21.83 -10.68
CA THR A 33 19.22 -20.70 -11.14
C THR A 33 18.48 -19.91 -12.22
N GLU A 34 17.87 -20.59 -13.20
CA GLU A 34 17.02 -19.93 -14.20
C GLU A 34 15.75 -19.35 -13.57
N ALA A 35 15.13 -20.07 -12.62
CA ALA A 35 13.94 -19.60 -11.92
C ALA A 35 14.21 -18.27 -11.19
N THR A 36 15.38 -18.10 -10.57
CA THR A 36 15.75 -16.83 -9.94
C THR A 36 15.87 -15.68 -10.93
N ASP A 37 16.38 -15.94 -12.14
CA ASP A 37 16.46 -14.93 -13.21
C ASP A 37 15.06 -14.56 -13.72
N TYR A 38 14.16 -15.55 -13.86
CA TYR A 38 12.78 -15.29 -14.27
C TYR A 38 11.98 -14.51 -13.22
N ILE A 39 12.19 -14.80 -11.92
CA ILE A 39 11.59 -14.01 -10.83
C ILE A 39 12.09 -12.57 -10.89
N GLU A 40 13.37 -12.34 -11.17
CA GLU A 40 13.89 -10.99 -11.35
C GLU A 40 13.23 -10.27 -12.54
N LEU A 41 13.15 -10.91 -13.69
CA LEU A 41 12.48 -10.35 -14.86
C LEU A 41 11.02 -10.00 -14.54
N PHE A 42 10.34 -10.82 -13.74
CA PHE A 42 8.98 -10.55 -13.27
C PHE A 42 8.92 -9.31 -12.38
N LEU A 43 9.80 -9.22 -11.38
CA LEU A 43 9.93 -8.04 -10.51
C LEU A 43 10.39 -6.77 -11.23
N LYS A 44 10.94 -6.90 -12.44
CA LYS A 44 11.27 -5.78 -13.34
C LYS A 44 10.15 -5.43 -14.32
N GLY A 45 9.08 -6.23 -14.41
CA GLY A 45 8.03 -6.08 -15.41
C GLY A 45 8.47 -6.43 -16.84
N GLU A 46 9.45 -7.32 -16.97
CA GLU A 46 10.11 -7.71 -18.24
C GLU A 46 9.92 -9.20 -18.57
N ALA A 47 9.36 -10.00 -17.66
CA ALA A 47 9.12 -11.43 -17.87
C ALA A 47 7.97 -11.71 -18.84
N ARG A 48 8.07 -12.86 -19.52
CA ARG A 48 6.98 -13.48 -20.28
C ARG A 48 6.25 -14.50 -19.41
N ASP A 49 4.97 -14.74 -19.67
CA ASP A 49 4.12 -15.62 -18.86
C ASP A 49 4.70 -17.04 -18.69
N HIS A 50 5.31 -17.60 -19.75
CA HIS A 50 5.93 -18.92 -19.66
C HIS A 50 7.18 -18.95 -18.77
N GLN A 51 7.92 -17.85 -18.66
CA GLN A 51 9.08 -17.73 -17.77
C GLN A 51 8.62 -17.69 -16.31
N VAL A 52 7.57 -16.91 -16.03
CA VAL A 52 6.94 -16.88 -14.70
C VAL A 52 6.42 -18.27 -14.32
N ALA A 53 5.70 -18.94 -15.24
CA ALA A 53 5.21 -20.29 -15.03
C ALA A 53 6.32 -21.33 -14.82
N ALA A 54 7.44 -21.21 -15.55
CA ALA A 54 8.59 -22.10 -15.44
C ALA A 54 9.29 -21.96 -14.09
N ALA A 55 9.42 -20.74 -13.55
CA ALA A 55 10.01 -20.51 -12.23
C ALA A 55 9.24 -21.26 -11.12
N TRP A 56 7.91 -21.11 -11.10
CA TRP A 56 7.05 -21.84 -10.14
C TRP A 56 7.00 -23.34 -10.37
N GLY A 57 7.07 -23.77 -11.64
CA GLY A 57 7.16 -25.17 -12.02
C GLY A 57 8.42 -25.82 -11.43
N CYS A 58 9.57 -25.18 -11.60
CA CYS A 58 10.85 -25.66 -11.07
C CYS A 58 10.82 -25.79 -9.54
N MET A 59 10.34 -24.77 -8.81
CA MET A 59 10.22 -24.85 -7.35
C MET A 59 9.29 -26.00 -6.89
N SER A 60 8.18 -26.22 -7.59
CA SER A 60 7.27 -27.34 -7.29
C SER A 60 7.91 -28.69 -7.55
N THR A 61 8.60 -28.85 -8.69
CA THR A 61 9.32 -30.08 -9.03
C THR A 61 10.44 -30.37 -8.05
N ALA A 62 11.18 -29.35 -7.60
CA ALA A 62 12.23 -29.51 -6.59
C ALA A 62 11.67 -30.05 -5.27
N LEU A 63 10.56 -29.50 -4.77
CA LEU A 63 9.91 -30.00 -3.55
C LEU A 63 9.30 -31.41 -3.73
N GLN A 64 8.73 -31.71 -4.90
CA GLN A 64 8.23 -33.06 -5.20
C GLN A 64 9.36 -34.10 -5.22
N ALA A 65 10.50 -33.74 -5.81
CA ALA A 65 11.69 -34.59 -5.78
C ALA A 65 12.19 -34.77 -4.35
N PHE A 66 12.30 -33.68 -3.57
CA PHE A 66 12.68 -33.76 -2.16
C PHE A 66 11.78 -34.73 -1.37
N GLU A 67 10.45 -34.57 -1.48
CA GLU A 67 9.47 -35.41 -0.79
C GLU A 67 9.62 -36.91 -1.13
N LYS A 68 9.91 -37.19 -2.40
CA LYS A 68 10.02 -38.54 -2.94
C LYS A 68 11.33 -39.23 -2.57
N TYR A 69 12.44 -38.49 -2.61
CA TYR A 69 13.78 -39.08 -2.56
C TYR A 69 14.50 -38.89 -1.22
N VAL A 70 14.13 -37.87 -0.43
CA VAL A 70 14.77 -37.63 0.87
C VAL A 70 13.97 -38.30 1.99
N ARG A 71 14.65 -39.20 2.71
CA ARG A 71 14.17 -39.74 3.99
C ARG A 71 14.71 -38.84 5.09
N GLY A 72 13.81 -38.15 5.79
CA GLY A 72 14.21 -37.24 6.87
C GLY A 72 14.91 -37.98 8.00
N SER A 73 15.78 -37.27 8.73
CA SER A 73 16.40 -37.75 9.96
C SER A 73 15.38 -38.20 11.00
N SER A 74 14.20 -37.58 11.01
CA SER A 74 13.01 -38.01 11.74
C SER A 74 11.93 -38.44 10.74
N LYS A 75 11.19 -39.52 11.06
CA LYS A 75 10.38 -40.32 10.11
C LYS A 75 9.52 -39.53 9.12
N ASP A 76 9.04 -38.33 9.50
CA ASP A 76 8.19 -37.51 8.63
C ASP A 76 8.46 -36.00 8.74
N SER A 77 9.65 -35.61 9.24
CA SER A 77 10.02 -34.21 9.43
C SER A 77 11.46 -33.95 8.96
N TYR A 78 11.66 -32.75 8.41
CA TYR A 78 12.89 -32.32 7.77
C TYR A 78 13.33 -30.98 8.35
N THR A 79 14.62 -30.82 8.58
CA THR A 79 15.26 -29.56 8.98
C THR A 79 15.48 -28.66 7.77
N ALA A 80 15.68 -27.37 8.02
CA ALA A 80 15.99 -26.41 6.97
C ALA A 80 17.28 -26.78 6.21
N GLN A 81 18.28 -27.32 6.93
CA GLN A 81 19.56 -27.73 6.36
C GLN A 81 19.43 -28.95 5.44
N GLU A 82 18.58 -29.92 5.77
CA GLU A 82 18.34 -31.09 4.89
C GLU A 82 17.73 -30.64 3.55
N ILE A 83 16.84 -29.65 3.57
CA ILE A 83 16.20 -29.10 2.37
C ILE A 83 17.17 -28.28 1.55
N SER A 84 17.89 -27.33 2.19
CA SER A 84 18.85 -26.50 1.48
C SER A 84 19.94 -27.36 0.84
N SER A 85 20.50 -28.32 1.57
CA SER A 85 21.54 -29.22 1.04
C SER A 85 21.03 -30.02 -0.17
N PHE A 86 19.79 -30.50 -0.16
CA PHE A 86 19.23 -31.20 -1.31
C PHE A 86 19.04 -30.26 -2.51
N ILE A 87 18.44 -29.09 -2.27
CA ILE A 87 18.19 -28.08 -3.32
C ILE A 87 19.50 -27.61 -3.96
N GLU A 88 20.52 -27.34 -3.14
CA GLU A 88 21.85 -26.89 -3.55
C GLU A 88 22.57 -27.90 -4.42
N ASN A 89 22.47 -29.20 -4.08
CA ASN A 89 23.16 -30.24 -4.81
C ASN A 89 22.47 -30.62 -6.12
N GLU A 90 21.14 -30.60 -6.15
CA GLU A 90 20.37 -31.17 -7.27
C GLU A 90 19.77 -30.11 -8.21
N PHE A 91 19.53 -28.88 -7.73
CA PHE A 91 18.74 -27.87 -8.47
C PHE A 91 19.44 -26.52 -8.67
N ILE A 92 20.58 -26.27 -8.03
CA ILE A 92 21.38 -25.04 -8.21
C ILE A 92 22.59 -25.33 -9.10
N ALA A 93 22.84 -24.47 -10.08
CA ALA A 93 24.02 -24.57 -10.93
C ALA A 93 25.31 -24.43 -10.09
N ARG A 94 26.30 -25.28 -10.37
CA ARG A 94 27.66 -25.05 -9.87
C ARG A 94 28.26 -23.84 -10.57
N GLN A 95 28.98 -23.02 -9.82
CA GLN A 95 29.76 -21.91 -10.35
C GLN A 95 30.92 -22.43 -11.22
N PRO A 96 31.52 -21.57 -12.06
CA PRO A 96 32.65 -21.96 -12.92
C PRO A 96 33.86 -22.53 -12.14
N ASP A 97 34.02 -22.13 -10.87
CA ASP A 97 35.06 -22.62 -9.96
C ASP A 97 34.69 -23.94 -9.26
N GLY A 98 33.53 -24.51 -9.56
CA GLY A 98 32.99 -25.74 -8.97
C GLY A 98 32.30 -25.54 -7.63
N SER A 99 32.25 -24.32 -7.08
CA SER A 99 31.54 -24.02 -5.83
C SER A 99 30.03 -24.00 -6.03
N ILE A 100 29.29 -24.27 -4.95
CA ILE A 100 27.83 -24.10 -4.89
C ILE A 100 27.55 -22.86 -4.06
N HIS A 101 26.64 -22.02 -4.53
CA HIS A 101 26.19 -20.87 -3.78
C HIS A 101 25.25 -21.32 -2.65
N ALA A 102 25.82 -21.77 -1.55
CA ALA A 102 25.08 -22.35 -0.43
C ALA A 102 24.17 -21.31 0.24
N VAL A 103 22.96 -21.74 0.64
CA VAL A 103 21.98 -20.92 1.33
C VAL A 103 22.44 -20.72 2.78
N PRO A 104 22.70 -19.47 3.23
CA PRO A 104 23.17 -19.20 4.57
C PRO A 104 22.19 -19.71 5.64
N PRO A 105 22.66 -20.20 6.81
CA PRO A 105 21.77 -20.67 7.88
C PRO A 105 20.77 -19.61 8.38
N SER A 106 21.15 -18.33 8.33
CA SER A 106 20.26 -17.19 8.62
C SER A 106 19.09 -17.13 7.65
N LEU A 107 19.35 -17.20 6.33
CA LEU A 107 18.32 -17.22 5.31
C LEU A 107 17.44 -18.47 5.42
N GLN A 108 18.03 -19.63 5.71
CA GLN A 108 17.27 -20.86 5.95
C GLN A 108 16.27 -20.68 7.11
N ALA A 109 16.69 -20.07 8.23
CA ALA A 109 15.81 -19.81 9.36
C ALA A 109 14.66 -18.85 8.98
N GLU A 110 14.93 -17.79 8.22
CA GLU A 110 13.89 -16.87 7.75
C GLU A 110 12.91 -17.53 6.77
N ILE A 111 13.41 -18.40 5.87
CA ILE A 111 12.55 -19.22 4.98
C ILE A 111 11.62 -20.10 5.82
N MET A 112 12.09 -20.67 6.93
CA MET A 112 11.23 -21.48 7.79
C MET A 112 10.16 -20.68 8.53
N LYS A 113 10.46 -19.43 8.92
CA LYS A 113 9.43 -18.52 9.45
C LYS A 113 8.37 -18.21 8.40
N LEU A 114 8.77 -17.96 7.15
CA LEU A 114 7.84 -17.76 6.04
C LEU A 114 7.02 -19.02 5.75
N LYS A 115 7.65 -20.19 5.75
CA LYS A 115 6.98 -21.50 5.66
C LYS A 115 5.89 -21.63 6.70
N LYS A 116 6.11 -21.19 7.95
CA LYS A 116 5.09 -21.27 9.00
C LYS A 116 3.81 -20.49 8.61
N ILE A 117 3.96 -19.33 7.99
CA ILE A 117 2.83 -18.52 7.50
C ILE A 117 2.13 -19.21 6.33
N VAL A 118 2.91 -19.78 5.42
CA VAL A 118 2.40 -20.31 4.15
C VAL A 118 1.86 -21.73 4.31
N ALA A 119 2.44 -22.59 5.13
CA ALA A 119 2.10 -24.01 5.26
C ALA A 119 1.75 -24.44 6.68
N GLY A 120 1.98 -23.61 7.69
CA GLY A 120 1.69 -23.90 9.10
C GLY A 120 2.82 -24.59 9.86
N GLY A 121 2.45 -25.10 11.03
CA GLY A 121 3.30 -25.88 11.94
C GLY A 121 4.42 -25.09 12.62
N ASN A 122 5.58 -25.74 12.80
CA ASN A 122 6.74 -25.15 13.47
C ASN A 122 7.74 -24.55 12.45
N ALA A 123 8.50 -23.54 12.88
CA ALA A 123 9.62 -22.94 12.16
C ALA A 123 10.92 -23.77 12.24
N ASP A 124 11.02 -24.77 13.12
CA ASP A 124 12.27 -25.55 13.21
C ASP A 124 12.34 -26.70 12.18
N VAL A 125 11.17 -27.23 11.82
CA VAL A 125 11.03 -28.40 10.95
C VAL A 125 9.86 -28.25 10.00
N ILE A 126 9.95 -28.91 8.85
CA ILE A 126 8.86 -29.08 7.91
C ILE A 126 8.52 -30.55 7.75
N THR A 127 7.23 -30.86 7.78
CA THR A 127 6.69 -32.20 7.63
C THR A 127 6.38 -32.51 6.18
N ARG A 128 6.24 -33.80 5.86
CA ARG A 128 5.84 -34.24 4.52
C ARG A 128 4.48 -33.69 4.08
N SER A 129 3.52 -33.57 5.00
CA SER A 129 2.21 -32.98 4.70
C SER A 129 2.31 -31.48 4.40
N GLU A 130 3.19 -30.76 5.10
CA GLU A 130 3.46 -29.34 4.81
C GLU A 130 4.15 -29.15 3.47
N ILE A 131 5.07 -30.03 3.06
CA ILE A 131 5.69 -30.01 1.71
C ILE A 131 4.62 -30.15 0.64
N ARG A 132 3.68 -31.09 0.79
CA ARG A 132 2.54 -31.23 -0.15
C ARG A 132 1.68 -29.97 -0.18
N SER A 133 1.42 -29.36 0.98
CA SER A 133 0.69 -28.10 1.06
C SER A 133 1.42 -26.97 0.33
N LEU A 134 2.75 -26.86 0.47
CA LEU A 134 3.56 -25.89 -0.25
C LEU A 134 3.49 -26.09 -1.77
N ILE A 135 3.57 -27.34 -2.25
CA ILE A 135 3.45 -27.66 -3.68
C ILE A 135 2.11 -27.18 -4.23
N THR A 136 0.99 -27.42 -3.52
CA THR A 136 -0.32 -26.90 -3.91
C THR A 136 -0.34 -25.37 -3.91
N LYS A 137 0.23 -24.73 -2.89
CA LYS A 137 0.28 -23.27 -2.75
C LYS A 137 1.18 -22.60 -3.79
N PHE A 138 2.24 -23.26 -4.26
CA PHE A 138 3.03 -22.80 -5.40
C PHE A 138 2.22 -22.78 -6.70
N GLY A 139 1.26 -23.69 -6.87
CA GLY A 139 0.26 -23.61 -7.95
C GLY A 139 -0.55 -22.31 -7.88
N HIS A 140 -1.05 -21.94 -6.69
CA HIS A 140 -1.77 -20.69 -6.50
C HIS A 140 -0.88 -19.45 -6.75
N PHE A 141 0.36 -19.45 -6.24
CA PHE A 141 1.29 -18.34 -6.48
C PHE A 141 1.67 -18.20 -7.95
N LYS A 142 1.77 -19.31 -8.69
CA LYS A 142 1.94 -19.31 -10.14
C LYS A 142 0.77 -18.61 -10.82
N ASP A 143 -0.46 -19.01 -10.52
CA ASP A 143 -1.66 -18.46 -11.16
C ASP A 143 -1.81 -16.96 -10.87
N ILE A 144 -1.53 -16.54 -9.64
CA ILE A 144 -1.47 -15.13 -9.24
C ILE A 144 -0.39 -14.38 -10.03
N SER A 145 0.84 -14.90 -10.08
CA SER A 145 1.97 -14.24 -10.73
C SER A 145 1.75 -14.09 -12.24
N VAL A 146 1.25 -15.12 -12.91
CA VAL A 146 0.93 -15.08 -14.34
C VAL A 146 -0.17 -14.05 -14.62
N ARG A 147 -1.21 -13.99 -13.78
CA ARG A 147 -2.29 -12.99 -13.91
C ARG A 147 -1.81 -11.55 -13.70
N LEU A 148 -0.86 -11.35 -12.78
CA LEU A 148 -0.24 -10.05 -12.51
C LEU A 148 0.77 -9.62 -13.59
N ASN A 149 1.40 -10.56 -14.29
CA ASN A 149 2.51 -10.30 -15.21
C ASN A 149 2.23 -9.18 -16.24
N PRO A 150 1.05 -9.11 -16.90
CA PRO A 150 0.73 -8.04 -17.85
C PRO A 150 0.76 -6.63 -17.22
N TYR A 151 0.55 -6.52 -15.92
CA TYR A 151 0.45 -5.26 -15.17
C TYR A 151 1.70 -4.94 -14.35
N MET A 152 2.71 -5.82 -14.34
CA MET A 152 3.91 -5.61 -13.51
C MET A 152 4.62 -4.29 -13.81
N LYS A 153 4.61 -3.82 -15.06
CA LYS A 153 5.16 -2.49 -15.41
C LYS A 153 4.47 -1.34 -14.66
N VAL A 154 3.15 -1.43 -14.45
CA VAL A 154 2.40 -0.48 -13.61
C VAL A 154 2.88 -0.56 -12.18
N LEU A 155 2.97 -1.79 -11.64
CA LEU A 155 3.35 -2.05 -10.24
C LEU A 155 4.78 -1.68 -9.91
N VAL A 156 5.69 -1.73 -10.88
CA VAL A 156 7.13 -1.45 -10.68
C VAL A 156 7.53 -0.04 -11.14
N LYS A 157 6.56 0.87 -11.32
CA LYS A 157 6.80 2.27 -11.73
C LYS A 157 7.53 2.44 -13.08
N LYS A 158 7.36 1.49 -14.00
CA LYS A 158 7.97 1.52 -15.35
C LYS A 158 6.97 1.74 -16.47
N TRP A 159 5.67 1.74 -16.18
CA TRP A 159 4.65 2.09 -17.15
C TRP A 159 4.71 3.58 -17.48
N LYS A 160 4.40 3.94 -18.73
CA LYS A 160 4.41 5.33 -19.21
C LYS A 160 3.08 5.57 -19.90
N PRO A 161 2.07 6.12 -19.18
CA PRO A 161 0.78 6.43 -19.79
C PRO A 161 0.93 7.52 -20.85
N ASP A 162 0.19 7.43 -21.95
CA ASP A 162 0.11 8.45 -22.98
C ASP A 162 -0.98 9.46 -22.63
N LEU A 163 -0.64 10.40 -21.75
CA LEU A 163 -1.58 11.41 -21.24
C LEU A 163 -1.72 12.63 -22.18
N THR A 164 -1.23 12.53 -23.42
CA THR A 164 -1.25 13.64 -24.38
C THR A 164 -2.51 13.68 -25.25
N ARG A 165 -3.29 12.60 -25.29
CA ARG A 165 -4.50 12.46 -26.10
C ARG A 165 -5.67 12.08 -25.21
N GLU A 166 -6.81 12.74 -25.39
CA GLU A 166 -8.03 12.50 -24.60
C GLU A 166 -8.47 11.02 -24.69
N VAL A 167 -8.45 10.42 -25.88
CA VAL A 167 -8.75 8.99 -26.07
C VAL A 167 -7.74 8.07 -25.36
N SER A 168 -6.46 8.46 -25.33
CA SER A 168 -5.41 7.71 -24.62
C SER A 168 -5.60 7.77 -23.11
N THR A 169 -6.11 8.90 -22.56
CA THR A 169 -6.33 9.03 -21.10
C THR A 169 -7.35 8.04 -20.55
N SER A 170 -8.45 7.77 -21.26
CA SER A 170 -9.46 6.79 -20.81
C SER A 170 -8.91 5.35 -20.83
N ALA A 171 -8.18 4.98 -21.88
CA ALA A 171 -7.59 3.65 -22.00
C ALA A 171 -6.47 3.42 -20.96
N ASP A 172 -5.66 4.45 -20.67
CA ASP A 172 -4.63 4.38 -19.64
C ASP A 172 -5.25 4.26 -18.24
N VAL A 173 -6.30 5.03 -17.95
CA VAL A 173 -7.06 4.90 -16.69
C VAL A 173 -7.66 3.50 -16.58
N GLU A 174 -8.28 2.97 -17.64
CA GLU A 174 -8.83 1.62 -17.63
C GLU A 174 -7.75 0.55 -17.42
N HIS A 175 -6.58 0.68 -18.06
CA HIS A 175 -5.46 -0.23 -17.87
C HIS A 175 -4.96 -0.21 -16.41
N PHE A 176 -4.87 0.98 -15.81
CA PHE A 176 -4.52 1.13 -14.40
C PHE A 176 -5.58 0.52 -13.47
N GLU A 177 -6.87 0.72 -13.74
CA GLU A 177 -7.94 0.13 -12.95
C GLU A 177 -7.98 -1.40 -13.04
N ASN A 178 -7.68 -1.95 -14.21
CA ASN A 178 -7.53 -3.39 -14.38
C ASN A 178 -6.33 -3.94 -13.60
N ALA A 179 -5.19 -3.22 -13.60
CA ALA A 179 -4.04 -3.56 -12.77
C ALA A 179 -4.41 -3.57 -11.28
N ASN A 180 -5.11 -2.53 -10.82
CA ASN A 180 -5.60 -2.40 -9.45
C ASN A 180 -6.52 -3.58 -9.07
N ARG A 181 -7.50 -3.91 -9.92
CA ARG A 181 -8.42 -5.04 -9.70
C ARG A 181 -7.68 -6.36 -9.55
N VAL A 182 -6.79 -6.68 -10.49
CA VAL A 182 -6.01 -7.93 -10.46
C VAL A 182 -5.11 -8.00 -9.23
N LEU A 183 -4.51 -6.87 -8.82
CA LEU A 183 -3.72 -6.79 -7.59
C LEU A 183 -4.56 -7.02 -6.34
N GLN A 184 -5.77 -6.47 -6.27
CA GLN A 184 -6.67 -6.68 -5.13
C GLN A 184 -7.20 -8.12 -5.06
N GLU A 185 -7.49 -8.75 -6.20
CA GLU A 185 -7.84 -10.18 -6.25
C GLU A 185 -6.67 -11.03 -5.72
N ALA A 186 -5.44 -10.76 -6.18
CA ALA A 186 -4.24 -11.41 -5.68
C ALA A 186 -4.05 -11.18 -4.17
N ALA A 187 -4.29 -9.96 -3.68
CA ALA A 187 -4.22 -9.62 -2.26
C ALA A 187 -5.15 -10.48 -1.40
N LEU A 188 -6.39 -10.67 -1.87
CA LEU A 188 -7.41 -11.47 -1.19
C LEU A 188 -7.02 -12.96 -1.17
N GLU A 189 -6.55 -13.49 -2.31
CA GLU A 189 -6.08 -14.87 -2.42
C GLU A 189 -4.87 -15.14 -1.50
N LEU A 190 -3.86 -14.26 -1.50
CA LEU A 190 -2.69 -14.36 -0.61
C LEU A 190 -3.08 -14.24 0.86
N GLY A 191 -3.95 -13.29 1.19
CA GLY A 191 -4.47 -13.11 2.54
C GLY A 191 -5.16 -14.35 3.06
N ALA A 192 -6.00 -14.99 2.25
CA ALA A 192 -6.68 -16.24 2.60
C ALA A 192 -5.70 -17.41 2.80
N ILE A 193 -4.66 -17.51 1.96
CA ILE A 193 -3.62 -18.55 2.12
C ILE A 193 -2.91 -18.40 3.47
N PHE A 194 -2.57 -17.18 3.88
CA PHE A 194 -1.83 -16.94 5.13
C PHE A 194 -2.72 -17.08 6.37
N GLU A 195 -3.94 -16.58 6.31
CA GLU A 195 -4.93 -16.68 7.39
C GLU A 195 -5.26 -18.15 7.71
N ALA A 196 -5.38 -19.01 6.69
CA ALA A 196 -5.74 -20.42 6.85
C ALA A 196 -4.76 -21.23 7.73
N ASN A 197 -3.49 -20.81 7.85
CA ASN A 197 -2.49 -21.55 8.63
C ASN A 197 -2.38 -21.08 10.08
N GLN A 198 -3.25 -20.16 10.51
CA GLN A 198 -3.38 -19.68 11.89
C GLN A 198 -2.06 -19.23 12.55
N SER A 199 -1.11 -18.79 11.73
CA SER A 199 0.23 -18.43 12.18
C SER A 199 0.41 -16.92 12.20
N SER A 200 0.94 -16.43 13.31
CA SER A 200 1.38 -15.05 13.45
C SER A 200 2.80 -14.85 12.90
N TYR A 201 3.15 -13.61 12.59
CA TYR A 201 4.46 -13.27 12.03
C TYR A 201 4.95 -11.92 12.49
N ARG A 202 6.23 -11.85 12.88
CA ARG A 202 6.81 -10.60 13.36
C ARG A 202 7.19 -9.72 12.18
N LEU A 203 6.80 -8.46 12.25
CA LEU A 203 7.10 -7.47 11.22
C LEU A 203 8.62 -7.24 11.05
N ASP A 204 9.41 -7.40 12.11
CA ASP A 204 10.88 -7.32 12.03
C ASP A 204 11.50 -8.41 11.17
N ASP A 205 10.88 -9.59 11.12
CA ASP A 205 11.38 -10.71 10.33
C ASP A 205 11.33 -10.40 8.81
N ILE A 206 10.47 -9.48 8.36
CA ILE A 206 10.45 -9.03 6.95
C ILE A 206 11.78 -8.36 6.59
N GLY A 207 12.27 -7.46 7.45
CA GLY A 207 13.50 -6.73 7.21
C GLY A 207 14.74 -7.64 7.24
N VAL A 208 14.73 -8.66 8.11
CA VAL A 208 15.78 -9.68 8.17
C VAL A 208 15.73 -10.55 6.92
N PHE A 209 14.56 -11.11 6.58
CA PHE A 209 14.38 -11.94 5.39
C PHE A 209 14.85 -11.24 4.11
N LEU A 210 14.41 -9.99 3.89
CA LEU A 210 14.80 -9.24 2.69
C LEU A 210 16.31 -8.98 2.64
N ARG A 211 16.94 -8.70 3.78
CA ARG A 211 18.38 -8.48 3.86
C ARG A 211 19.15 -9.75 3.54
N GLU A 212 18.80 -10.86 4.19
CA GLU A 212 19.43 -12.16 3.96
C GLU A 212 19.23 -12.64 2.51
N LEU A 213 18.03 -12.46 1.96
CA LEU A 213 17.73 -12.80 0.56
C LEU A 213 18.52 -11.92 -0.42
N SER A 214 18.61 -10.61 -0.17
CA SER A 214 19.37 -9.68 -1.02
C SER A 214 20.86 -10.01 -1.00
N GLY A 215 21.42 -10.34 0.17
CA GLY A 215 22.79 -10.77 0.33
C GLY A 215 23.07 -12.09 -0.39
N TYR A 216 22.15 -13.06 -0.28
CA TYR A 216 22.25 -14.32 -1.01
C TYR A 216 22.17 -14.15 -2.53
N LEU A 217 21.34 -13.24 -3.05
CA LEU A 217 21.27 -13.00 -4.49
C LEU A 217 22.41 -12.11 -5.00
N GLY A 218 23.31 -11.66 -4.14
CA GLY A 218 24.42 -10.76 -4.49
C GLY A 218 23.93 -9.41 -5.03
N ARG A 219 22.76 -8.95 -4.59
CA ARG A 219 22.09 -7.75 -5.14
C ARG A 219 21.70 -6.83 -4.02
N ASP A 220 22.13 -5.57 -4.13
CA ASP A 220 21.63 -4.52 -3.24
C ASP A 220 20.24 -4.09 -3.70
N TRP A 221 19.21 -4.57 -3.01
CA TRP A 221 17.84 -4.17 -3.27
C TRP A 221 17.53 -2.90 -2.46
N ASP A 222 17.19 -1.81 -3.15
CA ASP A 222 16.68 -0.59 -2.52
C ASP A 222 15.47 -0.86 -1.60
N LEU A 223 14.73 -1.95 -1.88
CA LEU A 223 13.64 -2.44 -1.05
C LEU A 223 14.03 -2.64 0.43
N THR A 224 15.25 -3.09 0.73
CA THR A 224 15.69 -3.28 2.13
C THR A 224 15.77 -1.95 2.88
N THR A 225 16.32 -0.93 2.25
CA THR A 225 16.39 0.44 2.78
C THR A 225 15.01 1.04 2.94
N VAL A 226 14.15 0.87 1.93
CA VAL A 226 12.74 1.32 1.97
C VAL A 226 11.98 0.64 3.11
N VAL A 227 12.07 -0.69 3.23
CA VAL A 227 11.39 -1.43 4.31
C VAL A 227 11.90 -0.98 5.67
N ASN A 228 13.21 -0.90 5.89
CA ASN A 228 13.74 -0.46 7.18
C ASN A 228 13.31 0.97 7.55
N ARG A 229 13.17 1.86 6.56
CA ARG A 229 12.69 3.23 6.78
C ARG A 229 11.21 3.29 7.16
N PHE A 230 10.37 2.50 6.50
CA PHE A 230 8.92 2.56 6.67
C PHE A 230 8.35 1.53 7.65
N LEU A 231 9.13 0.53 8.07
CA LEU A 231 8.67 -0.50 9.01
C LEU A 231 8.20 0.07 10.35
N PRO A 232 8.88 1.05 10.98
CA PRO A 232 8.38 1.68 12.21
C PRO A 232 7.01 2.34 12.01
N LEU A 233 6.80 3.00 10.86
CA LEU A 233 5.51 3.59 10.50
C LEU A 233 4.44 2.51 10.31
N ALA A 234 4.76 1.44 9.59
CA ALA A 234 3.84 0.33 9.36
C ALA A 234 3.41 -0.31 10.69
N LYS A 235 4.34 -0.55 11.62
CA LYS A 235 4.05 -1.06 12.97
C LYS A 235 3.09 -0.17 13.75
N LYS A 236 3.35 1.14 13.76
CA LYS A 236 2.54 2.13 14.48
C LYS A 236 1.16 2.28 13.86
N LEU A 237 1.07 2.44 12.55
CA LEU A 237 -0.20 2.47 11.82
C LEU A 237 -1.01 1.21 12.09
N LYS A 238 -0.37 0.03 11.99
CA LYS A 238 -1.03 -1.25 12.24
C LYS A 238 -1.61 -1.30 13.66
N LYS A 239 -0.82 -0.98 14.68
CA LYS A 239 -1.30 -0.94 16.08
C LYS A 239 -2.45 0.06 16.28
N SER A 240 -2.28 1.30 15.81
CA SER A 240 -3.26 2.37 16.03
C SER A 240 -4.58 2.12 15.31
N LEU A 241 -4.53 1.39 14.20
CA LEU A 241 -5.69 1.17 13.33
C LEU A 241 -6.36 -0.18 13.58
N THR A 242 -5.65 -1.24 13.98
CA THR A 242 -6.27 -2.55 14.28
C THR A 242 -6.39 -2.85 15.78
N GLY A 243 -5.72 -2.09 16.66
CA GLY A 243 -5.73 -2.30 18.11
C GLY A 243 -4.93 -3.53 18.59
N GLY A 244 -4.32 -4.29 17.68
CA GLY A 244 -3.56 -5.50 17.98
C GLY A 244 -2.12 -5.26 18.46
N ARG A 245 -1.30 -6.32 18.42
CA ARG A 245 0.13 -6.23 18.75
C ARG A 245 0.87 -5.36 17.73
N GLU A 246 1.77 -4.52 18.21
CA GLU A 246 2.51 -3.57 17.34
C GLU A 246 3.51 -4.26 16.42
N ASP A 247 4.17 -5.32 16.89
CA ASP A 247 5.32 -5.95 16.26
C ASP A 247 5.00 -7.22 15.47
N GLU A 248 3.75 -7.67 15.46
CA GLU A 248 3.36 -8.98 14.97
C GLU A 248 2.02 -8.93 14.24
N ILE A 249 1.94 -9.45 13.02
CA ILE A 249 0.68 -9.70 12.30
C ILE A 249 0.08 -10.98 12.88
N LEU A 250 -1.09 -10.86 13.52
CA LEU A 250 -1.86 -12.01 13.99
C LEU A 250 -2.46 -12.77 12.81
N SER A 251 -2.78 -14.05 13.03
CA SER A 251 -3.33 -14.90 11.98
C SER A 251 -4.61 -14.34 11.33
N THR A 252 -5.48 -13.72 12.14
CA THR A 252 -6.72 -13.08 11.69
C THR A 252 -6.51 -11.73 11.00
N GLU A 253 -5.30 -11.15 11.10
CA GLU A 253 -5.00 -9.83 10.53
C GLU A 253 -4.42 -9.91 9.11
N TRP A 254 -4.01 -11.09 8.65
CA TRP A 254 -3.31 -11.26 7.36
C TRP A 254 -4.07 -10.66 6.18
N ARG A 255 -5.36 -11.01 6.07
CA ARG A 255 -6.21 -10.53 4.98
C ARG A 255 -6.35 -9.02 5.02
N LEU A 256 -6.62 -8.45 6.19
CA LEU A 256 -6.76 -7.01 6.38
C LEU A 256 -5.46 -6.28 6.03
N VAL A 257 -4.32 -6.74 6.56
CA VAL A 257 -3.01 -6.11 6.36
C VAL A 257 -2.60 -6.14 4.90
N ILE A 258 -2.73 -7.28 4.20
CA ILE A 258 -2.31 -7.41 2.80
C ILE A 258 -3.19 -6.56 1.88
N VAL A 259 -4.51 -6.66 2.03
CA VAL A 259 -5.45 -5.88 1.21
C VAL A 259 -5.23 -4.38 1.42
N THR A 260 -5.11 -3.95 2.67
CA THR A 260 -4.89 -2.53 3.00
C THR A 260 -3.56 -2.04 2.45
N THR A 261 -2.47 -2.78 2.65
CA THR A 261 -1.14 -2.41 2.16
C THR A 261 -1.13 -2.24 0.65
N LEU A 262 -1.74 -3.19 -0.07
CA LEU A 262 -1.80 -3.14 -1.54
C LEU A 262 -2.73 -2.02 -2.03
N ARG A 263 -3.87 -1.78 -1.38
CA ARG A 263 -4.74 -0.62 -1.69
C ARG A 263 -4.02 0.70 -1.48
N THR A 264 -3.25 0.85 -0.40
CA THR A 264 -2.42 2.04 -0.14
C THR A 264 -1.33 2.19 -1.20
N TYR A 265 -0.67 1.09 -1.59
CA TYR A 265 0.33 1.12 -2.66
C TYR A 265 -0.27 1.56 -3.99
N VAL A 266 -1.48 1.09 -4.33
CA VAL A 266 -2.21 1.55 -5.52
C VAL A 266 -2.51 3.05 -5.46
N GLN A 267 -2.87 3.61 -4.29
CA GLN A 267 -3.05 5.06 -4.18
C GLN A 267 -1.77 5.82 -4.47
N TYR A 268 -0.64 5.32 -3.97
CA TYR A 268 0.67 5.88 -4.29
C TYR A 268 0.97 5.79 -5.80
N LEU A 269 0.69 4.65 -6.45
CA LEU A 269 0.85 4.53 -7.90
C LEU A 269 -0.07 5.48 -8.66
N ARG A 270 -1.32 5.67 -8.22
CA ARG A 270 -2.26 6.62 -8.81
C ARG A 270 -1.74 8.06 -8.72
N TYR A 271 -1.21 8.43 -7.56
CA TYR A 271 -0.54 9.72 -7.36
C TYR A 271 0.64 9.87 -8.33
N HIS A 272 1.52 8.88 -8.38
CA HIS A 272 2.70 8.90 -9.24
C HIS A 272 2.33 9.08 -10.73
N TYR A 273 1.41 8.27 -11.26
CA TYR A 273 1.08 8.28 -12.69
C TYR A 273 0.17 9.43 -13.13
N PHE A 274 -0.78 9.86 -12.29
CA PHE A 274 -1.81 10.81 -12.71
C PHE A 274 -1.72 12.18 -12.04
N VAL A 275 -0.89 12.35 -11.00
CA VAL A 275 -0.69 13.62 -10.30
C VAL A 275 0.73 14.16 -10.46
N GLU A 276 1.75 13.32 -10.20
CA GLU A 276 3.16 13.72 -10.22
C GLU A 276 3.75 13.80 -11.64
N LEU A 277 3.66 12.73 -12.43
CA LEU A 277 4.43 12.58 -13.67
C LEU A 277 4.09 13.54 -14.84
N PRO A 278 2.84 13.99 -15.08
CA PRO A 278 2.54 14.67 -16.34
C PRO A 278 2.28 16.18 -16.19
N PRO A 279 3.12 17.07 -16.77
CA PRO A 279 2.87 18.53 -16.77
C PRO A 279 1.61 18.94 -17.55
N ASN A 280 1.16 18.09 -18.49
CA ASN A 280 0.07 18.38 -19.43
C ASN A 280 -1.29 17.74 -19.08
N VAL A 281 -1.40 16.98 -17.97
CA VAL A 281 -2.73 16.48 -17.56
C VAL A 281 -3.62 17.68 -17.22
N GLY A 282 -4.78 17.71 -17.87
CA GLY A 282 -5.79 18.73 -17.63
C GLY A 282 -6.12 18.82 -16.14
N ARG A 283 -6.33 20.04 -15.65
CA ARG A 283 -6.61 20.32 -14.23
C ARG A 283 -7.74 19.44 -13.68
N GLU A 284 -8.79 19.23 -14.48
CA GLU A 284 -9.95 18.39 -14.14
C GLU A 284 -9.57 16.93 -13.87
N GLN A 285 -8.71 16.33 -14.70
CA GLN A 285 -8.28 14.94 -14.51
C GLN A 285 -7.35 14.79 -13.29
N ARG A 286 -6.50 15.79 -13.00
CA ARG A 286 -5.70 15.80 -11.76
C ARG A 286 -6.62 15.90 -10.54
N LEU A 287 -7.60 16.81 -10.57
CA LEU A 287 -8.57 16.96 -9.47
C LEU A 287 -9.40 15.70 -9.27
N THR A 288 -9.85 15.06 -10.35
CA THR A 288 -10.55 13.77 -10.30
C THR A 288 -9.67 12.69 -9.69
N SER A 289 -8.39 12.63 -10.07
CA SER A 289 -7.44 11.67 -9.51
C SER A 289 -7.19 11.92 -8.02
N ILE A 290 -7.04 13.18 -7.60
CA ILE A 290 -6.88 13.56 -6.19
C ILE A 290 -8.14 13.22 -5.40
N SER A 291 -9.33 13.56 -5.90
CA SER A 291 -10.62 13.22 -5.29
C SER A 291 -10.71 11.73 -5.03
N ARG A 292 -10.36 10.92 -6.04
CA ARG A 292 -10.37 9.47 -5.94
C ARG A 292 -9.34 8.93 -4.94
N ILE A 293 -8.13 9.50 -4.91
CA ILE A 293 -7.11 9.15 -3.91
C ILE A 293 -7.63 9.42 -2.50
N VAL A 294 -8.27 10.58 -2.28
CA VAL A 294 -8.81 10.96 -0.96
C VAL A 294 -9.97 10.04 -0.56
N GLU A 295 -10.92 9.78 -1.46
CA GLU A 295 -12.04 8.86 -1.24
C GLU A 295 -11.58 7.44 -0.92
N GLU A 296 -10.67 6.90 -1.73
CA GLU A 296 -10.12 5.56 -1.53
C GLU A 296 -9.28 5.50 -0.25
N SER A 297 -8.51 6.54 0.09
CA SER A 297 -7.76 6.64 1.34
C SER A 297 -8.69 6.67 2.57
N PHE A 298 -9.76 7.46 2.53
CA PHE A 298 -10.76 7.44 3.60
C PHE A 298 -11.42 6.08 3.72
N SER A 299 -11.74 5.40 2.62
CA SER A 299 -12.28 4.05 2.67
C SER A 299 -11.30 3.03 3.28
N ILE A 300 -10.00 3.15 2.99
CA ILE A 300 -8.97 2.29 3.58
C ILE A 300 -8.91 2.51 5.09
N ILE A 301 -8.81 3.77 5.53
CA ILE A 301 -8.73 4.11 6.95
C ILE A 301 -10.02 3.69 7.67
N GLU A 302 -11.19 3.98 7.10
CA GLU A 302 -12.50 3.55 7.60
C GLU A 302 -12.54 2.05 7.86
N THR A 303 -12.09 1.24 6.90
CA THR A 303 -12.05 -0.22 7.02
C THR A 303 -11.20 -0.64 8.21
N LEU A 304 -10.01 -0.05 8.36
CA LEU A 304 -9.15 -0.37 9.50
C LEU A 304 -9.77 0.06 10.83
N VAL A 305 -10.33 1.27 10.91
CA VAL A 305 -10.94 1.80 12.13
C VAL A 305 -12.14 0.96 12.59
N ARG A 306 -12.91 0.38 11.66
CA ARG A 306 -14.02 -0.54 11.98
C ARG A 306 -13.55 -1.85 12.61
N GLU A 307 -12.35 -2.32 12.27
CA GLU A 307 -11.77 -3.55 12.82
C GLU A 307 -11.20 -3.34 14.23
N LYS A 308 -11.04 -2.08 14.65
CA LYS A 308 -10.58 -1.75 16.00
C LYS A 308 -11.68 -1.98 17.03
N THR A 309 -11.30 -2.48 18.21
CA THR A 309 -12.24 -2.80 19.30
C THR A 309 -13.08 -1.62 19.80
N ASP A 310 -12.55 -0.40 19.73
CA ASP A 310 -13.24 0.84 20.13
C ASP A 310 -13.91 1.57 18.95
N GLY A 311 -13.74 1.08 17.72
CA GLY A 311 -14.26 1.67 16.49
C GLY A 311 -13.76 3.09 16.20
N ALA A 312 -12.65 3.53 16.81
CA ALA A 312 -12.17 4.90 16.69
C ALA A 312 -10.64 5.05 16.87
N VAL A 313 -10.06 6.03 16.18
CA VAL A 313 -8.67 6.45 16.39
C VAL A 313 -8.67 7.65 17.32
N SER A 314 -8.05 7.51 18.49
CA SER A 314 -7.88 8.61 19.42
C SER A 314 -6.94 9.67 18.85
N ARG A 315 -7.09 10.90 19.34
CA ARG A 315 -6.22 12.00 18.95
C ARG A 315 -4.75 11.73 19.27
N GLN A 316 -4.46 11.06 20.38
CA GLN A 316 -3.09 10.68 20.74
C GLN A 316 -2.49 9.75 19.69
N GLU A 317 -3.24 8.77 19.21
CA GLU A 317 -2.76 7.87 18.16
C GLU A 317 -2.48 8.61 16.84
N ILE A 318 -3.27 9.63 16.50
CA ILE A 318 -3.01 10.48 15.33
C ILE A 318 -1.70 11.25 15.50
N ASP A 319 -1.44 11.82 16.69
CA ASP A 319 -0.19 12.52 17.01
C ASP A 319 1.02 11.56 16.92
N GLU A 320 0.88 10.34 17.44
CA GLU A 320 1.90 9.29 17.34
C GLU A 320 2.18 8.92 15.88
N ILE A 321 1.14 8.64 15.08
CA ILE A 321 1.28 8.35 13.64
C ILE A 321 1.99 9.51 12.92
N ALA A 322 1.56 10.75 13.16
CA ALA A 322 2.12 11.91 12.49
C ALA A 322 3.59 12.16 12.85
N SER A 323 3.98 11.88 14.11
CA SER A 323 5.38 11.98 14.55
C SER A 323 6.29 10.97 13.84
N VAL A 324 5.78 9.75 13.63
CA VAL A 324 6.51 8.69 12.94
C VAL A 324 6.57 8.97 11.44
N LEU A 325 5.49 9.51 10.87
CA LEU A 325 5.45 9.94 9.47
C LEU A 325 6.45 11.07 9.19
N THR A 326 6.54 12.06 10.10
CA THR A 326 7.54 13.14 10.02
C THR A 326 8.98 12.60 10.07
N SER A 327 9.21 11.52 10.82
CA SER A 327 10.51 10.87 10.90
C SER A 327 10.86 10.06 9.64
N ALA A 328 9.86 9.38 9.05
CA ALA A 328 10.03 8.59 7.83
C ALA A 328 10.11 9.47 6.57
N TRP A 329 9.45 10.62 6.58
CA TRP A 329 9.39 11.58 5.47
C TRP A 329 9.69 12.99 6.00
N PRO A 330 10.95 13.45 5.98
CA PRO A 330 11.34 14.73 6.58
C PRO A 330 10.64 15.97 5.99
N ASP A 331 10.23 15.91 4.72
CA ASP A 331 9.45 16.97 4.08
C ASP A 331 8.01 17.06 4.64
N PHE A 332 7.46 15.95 5.14
CA PHE A 332 6.19 15.94 5.83
C PHE A 332 6.38 16.49 7.25
N LYS A 333 5.82 17.66 7.48
CA LYS A 333 5.84 18.35 8.77
C LYS A 333 4.44 18.41 9.35
N PHE A 334 4.34 18.09 10.63
CA PHE A 334 3.09 18.11 11.37
C PHE A 334 3.29 18.69 12.77
N SER A 335 2.24 19.27 13.34
CA SER A 335 2.29 19.82 14.70
C SER A 335 1.01 19.56 15.46
N LYS A 336 1.10 19.63 16.79
CA LYS A 336 -0.06 19.49 17.68
C LYS A 336 -1.12 20.56 17.45
N VAL A 337 -0.69 21.80 17.18
CA VAL A 337 -1.58 22.93 16.87
C VAL A 337 -2.34 22.65 15.57
N MET A 338 -1.66 22.16 14.54
CA MET A 338 -2.31 21.75 13.29
C MET A 338 -3.34 20.64 13.55
N LEU A 339 -3.02 19.66 14.41
CA LEU A 339 -3.95 18.61 14.80
C LEU A 339 -5.17 19.15 15.56
N ASP A 340 -5.00 20.06 16.52
CA ASP A 340 -6.11 20.71 17.22
C ASP A 340 -7.11 21.33 16.25
N GLU A 341 -6.60 22.13 15.31
CA GLU A 341 -7.43 22.84 14.35
C GLU A 341 -8.06 21.90 13.31
N ILE A 342 -7.32 20.88 12.85
CA ILE A 342 -7.88 19.83 11.98
C ILE A 342 -9.01 19.09 12.68
N MET A 343 -8.88 18.77 13.97
CA MET A 343 -9.95 18.07 14.71
C MET A 343 -11.19 18.95 14.91
N LYS A 344 -11.03 20.26 15.07
CA LYS A 344 -12.17 21.21 15.10
C LYS A 344 -12.84 21.30 13.73
N ILE A 345 -12.07 21.36 12.65
CA ILE A 345 -12.59 21.36 11.28
C ILE A 345 -13.27 20.02 10.97
N LYS A 346 -12.71 18.90 11.42
CA LYS A 346 -13.32 17.57 11.35
C LYS A 346 -14.69 17.58 12.04
N LYS A 347 -14.80 18.14 13.26
CA LYS A 347 -16.10 18.26 13.94
C LYS A 347 -17.08 19.16 13.16
N LEU A 348 -16.59 20.24 12.57
CA LEU A 348 -17.39 21.14 11.74
C LEU A 348 -17.94 20.44 10.49
N LEU A 349 -17.08 19.71 9.77
CA LEU A 349 -17.39 19.11 8.48
C LEU A 349 -18.07 17.75 8.58
N PHE A 350 -17.73 16.93 9.57
CA PHE A 350 -18.17 15.54 9.67
C PHE A 350 -18.87 15.25 11.01
N GLY A 351 -18.88 16.20 11.95
CA GLY A 351 -19.47 16.00 13.27
C GLY A 351 -18.60 15.15 14.20
N GLY A 352 -19.27 14.52 15.16
CA GLY A 352 -18.64 13.67 16.16
C GLY A 352 -17.78 14.44 17.17
N ALA A 353 -16.81 13.75 17.75
CA ALA A 353 -15.94 14.29 18.80
C ALA A 353 -14.61 14.82 18.23
N THR A 354 -13.96 15.73 18.97
CA THR A 354 -12.66 16.33 18.61
C THR A 354 -11.46 15.57 19.17
N ASP A 355 -11.69 14.60 20.04
CA ASP A 355 -10.68 13.76 20.69
C ASP A 355 -10.47 12.42 19.99
N ARG A 356 -11.30 12.09 18.98
CA ARG A 356 -11.21 10.86 18.21
C ARG A 356 -11.85 10.98 16.82
N ILE A 357 -11.46 10.08 15.93
CA ILE A 357 -12.07 9.88 14.61
C ILE A 357 -12.65 8.46 14.57
N ALA A 358 -13.98 8.36 14.50
CA ALA A 358 -14.71 7.11 14.38
C ALA A 358 -14.89 6.71 12.91
N ALA A 359 -15.24 5.45 12.66
CA ALA A 359 -15.53 4.96 11.31
C ALA A 359 -16.61 5.79 10.58
N SER A 360 -17.66 6.21 11.28
CA SER A 360 -18.74 7.05 10.73
C SER A 360 -18.26 8.41 10.23
N ASP A 361 -17.18 8.95 10.81
CA ASP A 361 -16.62 10.22 10.37
C ASP A 361 -16.04 10.09 8.94
N PHE A 362 -15.45 8.93 8.61
CA PHE A 362 -14.91 8.66 7.28
C PHE A 362 -16.02 8.42 6.25
N GLU A 363 -17.11 7.77 6.63
CA GLU A 363 -18.30 7.62 5.77
C GLU A 363 -18.85 8.99 5.36
N LEU A 364 -19.05 9.88 6.34
CA LEU A 364 -19.50 11.24 6.10
C LEU A 364 -18.46 12.03 5.29
N ALA A 365 -17.17 11.86 5.56
CA ALA A 365 -16.12 12.52 4.79
C ALA A 365 -16.17 12.12 3.31
N ARG A 366 -16.33 10.81 3.01
CA ARG A 366 -16.45 10.29 1.63
C ARG A 366 -17.63 10.88 0.88
N LEU A 367 -18.79 10.99 1.52
CA LEU A 367 -19.98 11.63 0.91
C LEU A 367 -19.76 13.11 0.55
N LYS A 368 -18.78 13.76 1.20
CA LYS A 368 -18.47 15.17 1.01
C LYS A 368 -17.33 15.42 0.05
N VAL A 369 -16.49 14.42 -0.27
CA VAL A 369 -15.37 14.61 -1.20
C VAL A 369 -15.87 15.03 -2.58
N SER A 370 -16.92 14.39 -3.10
CA SER A 370 -17.50 14.76 -4.40
C SER A 370 -18.02 16.19 -4.42
N ARG A 371 -18.71 16.62 -3.37
CA ARG A 371 -19.18 18.01 -3.21
C ARG A 371 -18.04 19.02 -3.09
N ILE A 372 -16.95 18.66 -2.39
CA ILE A 372 -15.74 19.50 -2.31
C ILE A 372 -15.09 19.62 -3.69
N ARG A 373 -15.05 18.54 -4.47
CA ARG A 373 -14.59 18.59 -5.86
C ARG A 373 -15.47 19.53 -6.67
N ASP A 374 -16.79 19.41 -6.58
CA ASP A 374 -17.73 20.27 -7.31
C ASP A 374 -17.54 21.76 -6.92
N LEU A 375 -17.27 22.06 -5.64
CA LEU A 375 -16.89 23.41 -5.19
C LEU A 375 -15.60 23.90 -5.86
N ILE A 376 -14.59 23.04 -5.94
CA ILE A 376 -13.34 23.37 -6.63
C ILE A 376 -13.62 23.64 -8.11
N ASP A 377 -14.46 22.85 -8.78
CA ASP A 377 -14.79 23.03 -10.19
C ASP A 377 -15.57 24.32 -10.45
N ILE A 378 -16.43 24.74 -9.51
CA ILE A 378 -17.13 26.04 -9.56
C ILE A 378 -16.14 27.21 -9.43
N LEU A 379 -15.19 27.12 -8.49
CA LEU A 379 -14.28 28.23 -8.16
C LEU A 379 -13.02 28.28 -9.04
N ALA A 380 -12.59 27.12 -9.54
CA ALA A 380 -11.35 26.92 -10.26
C ALA A 380 -11.15 27.87 -11.46
N PRO A 381 -12.15 28.06 -12.34
CA PRO A 381 -12.03 28.95 -13.50
C PRO A 381 -11.71 30.40 -13.13
N TYR A 382 -12.15 30.85 -11.94
CA TYR A 382 -12.05 32.23 -11.50
C TYR A 382 -10.91 32.49 -10.49
N ALA A 383 -10.01 31.52 -10.29
CA ALA A 383 -8.93 31.61 -9.30
C ALA A 383 -8.05 32.86 -9.46
N GLY A 384 -7.77 33.29 -10.70
CA GLY A 384 -6.98 34.50 -10.97
C GLY A 384 -7.69 35.80 -10.54
N ILE A 385 -9.03 35.82 -10.57
CA ILE A 385 -9.82 36.95 -10.07
C ILE A 385 -9.73 37.00 -8.54
N TYR A 386 -9.91 35.85 -7.88
CA TYR A 386 -9.85 35.75 -6.42
C TYR A 386 -8.45 36.00 -5.85
N SER A 387 -7.39 35.64 -6.58
CA SER A 387 -6.00 35.90 -6.17
C SER A 387 -5.57 37.36 -6.37
N GLY A 388 -6.34 38.14 -7.14
CA GLY A 388 -6.00 39.51 -7.53
C GLY A 388 -4.95 39.59 -8.64
N ASP A 389 -4.58 38.46 -9.26
CA ASP A 389 -3.64 38.41 -10.38
C ASP A 389 -4.31 38.71 -11.73
N TRP A 390 -5.64 38.76 -11.76
CA TRP A 390 -6.41 39.04 -12.96
C TRP A 390 -6.16 40.45 -13.50
N ALA A 391 -5.60 40.51 -14.72
CA ALA A 391 -5.24 41.76 -15.38
C ALA A 391 -6.45 42.59 -15.85
N GLY A 392 -7.62 41.97 -16.00
CA GLY A 392 -8.83 42.64 -16.51
C GLY A 392 -9.27 43.85 -15.69
N GLY A 393 -8.97 43.87 -14.38
CA GLY A 393 -9.25 45.00 -13.50
C GLY A 393 -8.28 46.19 -13.60
N LYS A 394 -7.08 46.02 -14.16
CA LYS A 394 -6.01 47.03 -14.07
C LYS A 394 -6.12 48.17 -15.10
N ASN A 395 -6.89 47.99 -16.17
CA ASN A 395 -7.01 48.96 -17.28
C ASN A 395 -8.42 49.55 -17.43
N GLY A 396 -9.18 49.72 -16.34
CA GLY A 396 -10.52 50.31 -16.37
C GLY A 396 -11.65 49.36 -16.78
N GLY A 397 -11.34 48.09 -17.05
CA GLY A 397 -12.28 46.98 -17.27
C GLY A 397 -13.16 47.14 -18.51
N THR A 398 -12.93 46.32 -19.54
CA THR A 398 -13.90 46.20 -20.65
C THR A 398 -15.24 45.66 -20.13
N GLU A 399 -16.32 45.85 -20.89
CA GLU A 399 -17.62 45.22 -20.58
C GLU A 399 -17.49 43.70 -20.42
N ALA A 400 -16.68 43.05 -21.26
CA ALA A 400 -16.34 41.64 -21.14
C ALA A 400 -15.62 41.30 -19.81
N SER A 401 -14.75 42.19 -19.32
CA SER A 401 -14.08 42.00 -18.02
C SER A 401 -15.09 42.09 -16.87
N ARG A 402 -16.02 43.05 -16.92
CA ARG A 402 -17.09 43.18 -15.92
C ARG A 402 -17.99 41.95 -15.90
N ALA A 403 -18.43 41.50 -17.07
CA ALA A 403 -19.23 40.29 -17.19
C ALA A 403 -18.52 39.05 -16.61
N GLU A 404 -17.21 38.92 -16.81
CA GLU A 404 -16.43 37.83 -16.23
C GLU A 404 -16.28 37.94 -14.70
N PHE A 405 -16.13 39.16 -14.18
CA PHE A 405 -16.14 39.42 -12.74
C PHE A 405 -17.50 39.09 -12.11
N ASP A 406 -18.60 39.44 -12.77
CA ASP A 406 -19.96 39.13 -12.31
C ASP A 406 -20.20 37.62 -12.27
N LYS A 407 -19.71 36.87 -13.26
CA LYS A 407 -19.73 35.40 -13.23
C LYS A 407 -18.93 34.83 -12.07
N ALA A 408 -17.76 35.41 -11.78
CA ALA A 408 -16.95 35.01 -10.61
C ALA A 408 -17.68 35.28 -9.29
N GLY A 409 -18.44 36.38 -9.21
CA GLY A 409 -19.32 36.68 -8.07
C GLY A 409 -20.42 35.63 -7.92
N ALA A 410 -21.15 35.35 -8.99
CA ALA A 410 -22.22 34.33 -8.98
C ALA A 410 -21.69 32.91 -8.65
N ALA A 411 -20.48 32.57 -9.14
CA ALA A 411 -19.82 31.31 -8.80
C ALA A 411 -19.45 31.24 -7.31
N LEU A 412 -19.00 32.35 -6.73
CA LEU A 412 -18.68 32.43 -5.31
C LEU A 412 -19.95 32.28 -4.44
N ASP A 413 -21.05 32.93 -4.81
CA ASP A 413 -22.33 32.80 -4.11
C ASP A 413 -22.85 31.37 -4.14
N ARG A 414 -22.80 30.73 -5.32
CA ARG A 414 -23.16 29.31 -5.47
C ARG A 414 -22.26 28.41 -4.62
N ALA A 415 -20.96 28.65 -4.64
CA ALA A 415 -20.02 27.88 -3.83
C ALA A 415 -20.27 28.08 -2.32
N ALA A 416 -20.67 29.26 -1.89
CA ALA A 416 -21.01 29.53 -0.49
C ALA A 416 -22.25 28.74 -0.04
N GLN A 417 -23.29 28.66 -0.88
CA GLN A 417 -24.49 27.85 -0.62
C GLN A 417 -24.15 26.35 -0.52
N GLU A 418 -23.42 25.82 -1.50
CA GLU A 418 -22.99 24.42 -1.52
C GLU A 418 -22.10 24.10 -0.31
N PHE A 419 -21.20 25.02 0.07
CA PHE A 419 -20.37 24.87 1.27
C PHE A 419 -21.19 24.91 2.56
N GLY A 420 -22.22 25.75 2.66
CA GLY A 420 -23.17 25.74 3.78
C GLY A 420 -23.82 24.37 3.97
N GLY A 421 -24.21 23.72 2.86
CA GLY A 421 -24.73 22.36 2.82
C GLY A 421 -23.73 21.26 3.22
N LEU A 422 -22.43 21.57 3.36
CA LEU A 422 -21.40 20.64 3.84
C LEU A 422 -21.23 20.63 5.36
N LEU A 423 -21.83 21.54 6.11
CA LEU A 423 -21.52 21.69 7.53
C LEU A 423 -22.46 20.86 8.42
N GLU A 424 -21.88 20.02 9.29
CA GLU A 424 -22.63 19.19 10.26
C GLU A 424 -22.89 19.89 11.60
N VAL A 425 -22.62 21.19 11.69
CA VAL A 425 -22.78 21.96 12.92
C VAL A 425 -24.23 21.84 13.42
N GLY A 426 -24.43 21.35 14.64
CA GLY A 426 -25.73 21.41 15.30
C GLY A 426 -26.04 22.85 15.70
N ASP A 427 -27.30 23.20 15.91
CA ASP A 427 -27.71 24.59 16.23
C ASP A 427 -27.00 25.19 17.48
N LYS A 428 -26.46 24.31 18.34
CA LYS A 428 -25.75 24.67 19.56
C LYS A 428 -24.23 24.73 19.40
N ASP A 429 -23.68 24.14 18.34
CA ASP A 429 -22.25 24.20 18.06
C ASP A 429 -21.95 25.49 17.29
N ALA A 430 -20.80 26.09 17.59
CA ALA A 430 -20.31 27.25 16.86
C ALA A 430 -18.83 27.05 16.54
N PHE A 431 -18.44 27.42 15.33
CA PHE A 431 -17.07 27.30 14.87
C PHE A 431 -16.38 28.66 14.94
N ASP A 432 -15.26 28.74 15.66
CA ASP A 432 -14.45 29.96 15.71
C ASP A 432 -13.64 30.09 14.42
N LEU A 433 -13.96 31.08 13.59
CA LEU A 433 -13.23 31.36 12.35
C LEU A 433 -11.74 31.65 12.60
N LYS A 434 -11.35 32.06 13.82
CA LYS A 434 -9.94 32.23 14.18
C LYS A 434 -9.17 30.91 14.08
N GLY A 435 -9.83 29.76 14.25
CA GLY A 435 -9.21 28.45 14.08
C GLY A 435 -8.61 28.25 12.68
N ILE A 436 -9.29 28.75 11.63
CA ILE A 436 -8.76 28.73 10.26
C ILE A 436 -7.50 29.58 10.16
N VAL A 437 -7.49 30.76 10.77
CA VAL A 437 -6.31 31.63 10.78
C VAL A 437 -5.15 30.93 11.48
N VAL A 438 -5.39 30.31 12.63
CA VAL A 438 -4.38 29.55 13.38
C VAL A 438 -3.84 28.40 12.51
N LEU A 439 -4.71 27.62 11.87
CA LEU A 439 -4.32 26.54 10.99
C LEU A 439 -3.46 27.02 9.81
N VAL A 440 -3.88 28.08 9.12
CA VAL A 440 -3.16 28.62 7.95
C VAL A 440 -1.81 29.22 8.34
N LYS A 441 -1.73 29.90 9.50
CA LYS A 441 -0.46 30.37 10.06
C LYS A 441 0.47 29.20 10.35
N GLU A 442 -0.05 28.17 10.99
CA GLU A 442 0.73 26.98 11.34
C GLU A 442 1.19 26.23 10.10
N LEU A 443 0.33 26.07 9.10
CA LEU A 443 0.67 25.50 7.80
C LEU A 443 1.79 26.32 7.13
N SER A 444 1.70 27.66 7.15
CA SER A 444 2.73 28.54 6.58
C SER A 444 4.04 28.51 7.37
N ARG A 445 3.98 28.20 8.68
CA ARG A 445 5.16 28.01 9.53
C ARG A 445 5.87 26.70 9.20
N LEU A 446 5.12 25.62 9.04
CA LEU A 446 5.64 24.30 8.70
C LEU A 446 6.15 24.28 7.24
N TYR A 447 5.37 24.86 6.33
CA TYR A 447 5.61 24.91 4.88
C TYR A 447 5.69 26.36 4.41
N PRO A 448 6.85 27.02 4.60
CA PRO A 448 7.02 28.41 4.19
C PRO A 448 6.88 28.54 2.67
N PRO A 449 6.04 29.48 2.18
CA PRO A 449 5.81 29.67 0.75
C PRO A 449 7.05 30.26 0.06
N GLU A 450 7.34 29.77 -1.13
CA GLU A 450 8.38 30.34 -1.99
C GLU A 450 8.05 31.80 -2.31
N GLY A 451 8.99 32.72 -2.05
CA GLY A 451 8.80 34.16 -2.30
C GLY A 451 8.07 34.94 -1.19
N GLY A 452 7.76 34.33 -0.04
CA GLY A 452 7.35 35.03 1.18
C GLY A 452 5.95 35.70 1.16
N LYS A 453 5.20 35.56 0.07
CA LYS A 453 3.78 35.97 -0.02
C LYS A 453 2.88 34.78 0.27
N GLY A 454 2.70 34.47 1.54
CA GLY A 454 1.86 33.37 1.99
C GLY A 454 0.40 33.72 2.20
N ILE A 455 -0.47 32.73 2.00
CA ILE A 455 -1.90 32.79 2.30
C ILE A 455 -2.15 33.24 3.75
N ALA A 456 -1.29 32.89 4.71
CA ALA A 456 -1.41 33.34 6.09
C ALA A 456 -1.40 34.88 6.25
N ARG A 457 -0.50 35.58 5.56
CA ARG A 457 -0.42 37.05 5.65
C ARG A 457 -1.64 37.71 5.04
N THR A 458 -2.10 37.18 3.90
CA THR A 458 -3.33 37.63 3.25
C THR A 458 -4.52 37.41 4.18
N LEU A 459 -4.66 36.20 4.73
CA LEU A 459 -5.77 35.87 5.62
C LEU A 459 -5.74 36.73 6.88
N GLU A 460 -4.59 36.92 7.53
CA GLU A 460 -4.46 37.82 8.69
C GLU A 460 -4.90 39.26 8.39
N LYS A 461 -4.54 39.77 7.21
CA LYS A 461 -4.89 41.12 6.78
C LYS A 461 -6.39 41.29 6.57
N TYR A 462 -7.04 40.31 5.96
CA TYR A 462 -8.46 40.38 5.59
C TYR A 462 -9.41 39.79 6.63
N PHE A 463 -8.92 39.00 7.58
CA PHE A 463 -9.75 38.36 8.60
C PHE A 463 -10.56 39.35 9.45
N PRO A 464 -10.01 40.50 9.91
CA PRO A 464 -10.82 41.49 10.63
C PRO A 464 -11.99 42.01 9.80
N LEU A 465 -11.80 42.18 8.49
CA LEU A 465 -12.86 42.62 7.57
C LEU A 465 -13.95 41.55 7.46
N LEU A 466 -13.57 40.27 7.31
CA LEU A 466 -14.52 39.16 7.28
C LEU A 466 -15.33 39.08 8.58
N GLN A 467 -14.67 39.26 9.73
CA GLN A 467 -15.33 39.28 11.03
C GLN A 467 -16.30 40.47 11.15
N SER A 468 -15.88 41.68 10.75
CA SER A 468 -16.76 42.85 10.75
C SER A 468 -17.96 42.69 9.82
N LEU A 469 -17.78 42.07 8.65
CA LEU A 469 -18.85 41.78 7.71
C LEU A 469 -19.84 40.77 8.31
N LYS A 470 -19.37 39.66 8.88
CA LYS A 470 -20.20 38.70 9.62
C LYS A 470 -21.03 39.42 10.69
N ASN A 471 -20.37 40.25 11.50
CA ASN A 471 -21.01 40.95 12.61
C ASN A 471 -22.03 41.98 12.13
N MET A 472 -21.81 42.62 10.98
CA MET A 472 -22.79 43.52 10.35
C MET A 472 -24.03 42.76 9.85
N VAL A 473 -23.83 41.59 9.23
CA VAL A 473 -24.93 40.80 8.64
C VAL A 473 -25.79 40.14 9.72
N TYR A 474 -25.16 39.56 10.75
CA TYR A 474 -25.86 38.75 11.76
C TYR A 474 -26.07 39.45 13.11
N GLY A 475 -25.51 40.64 13.32
CA GLY A 475 -25.68 41.41 14.56
C GLY A 475 -24.86 40.89 15.76
N ASP A 476 -24.00 39.89 15.55
CA ASP A 476 -23.13 39.32 16.59
C ASP A 476 -21.86 40.17 16.82
N LYS A 477 -21.15 39.92 17.93
CA LYS A 477 -19.86 40.56 18.25
C LYS A 477 -18.68 39.58 18.31
N ASP A 478 -18.88 38.31 17.99
CA ASP A 478 -17.87 37.26 18.11
C ASP A 478 -17.29 36.84 16.74
N ALA A 479 -16.44 35.81 16.73
CA ALA A 479 -15.93 35.18 15.50
C ALA A 479 -16.58 33.80 15.28
N LEU A 480 -17.63 33.50 16.03
CA LEU A 480 -18.28 32.20 16.06
C LEU A 480 -19.30 32.12 14.95
N VAL A 481 -19.21 31.15 14.05
CA VAL A 481 -20.23 30.92 13.03
C VAL A 481 -21.09 29.73 13.43
N ARG A 482 -22.40 29.95 13.46
CA ARG A 482 -23.42 28.95 13.80
C ARG A 482 -24.06 28.39 12.54
N LYS A 483 -24.66 27.19 12.61
CA LYS A 483 -25.34 26.57 11.47
C LYS A 483 -26.36 27.49 10.81
N ALA A 484 -27.21 28.14 11.61
CA ALA A 484 -28.25 29.06 11.15
C ALA A 484 -27.72 30.33 10.44
N GLN A 485 -26.42 30.56 10.46
CA GLN A 485 -25.76 31.70 9.80
C GLN A 485 -25.15 31.30 8.46
N TRP A 486 -25.25 30.04 8.05
CA TRP A 486 -24.86 29.62 6.71
C TRP A 486 -26.09 29.69 5.78
N PRO A 487 -25.93 30.18 4.55
CA PRO A 487 -27.02 30.35 3.59
C PRO A 487 -27.64 29.03 3.13
#